data_AF-A0A495H3C1-F1
#
_entry.id   AF-A0A495H3C1-F1
#
_cell.length_a   1.000
_cell.length_b   1.000
_cell.length_c   1.000
_cell.angle_alpha   90.00
_cell.angle_beta   90.00
_cell.angle_gamma   90.00
#
_symmetry.space_group_name_H-M   'P 1'
#
loop_
_entity.id
_entity.type
_entity.pdbx_description
1 polymer ?
#
loop_
_entity_poly.entity_id
_entity_poly.type
_entity_poly.pdbx_seq_one_letter_code
_entity_poly.pdbx_strand_id
1 'polypeptide(L)'
;MFNPPPAGGELSSKLESPASAEFGVQQVGLSQAPFLGAWCLPSLSPLVPLRVQDGASKANSSLAKFILAANSAGVPVVGENFTDLQVTITQQWSTYLRANGDSDNVLPMQLSIEAHPELVHVEVTPESVIPLFRLKPMVEKLNAYRAGLGWWAWFLIEDAGFCYPMYSFSFQRHAAYFAGWFDGDSDEGAAEFIRENQAVNGTVAELQEQFSGVWPSHFAAAAGGHGWMYGVKEGASQHRPRRMTLKEAKEVLKACSDPEIQSVVAAGLDLCNASRRHRLGEWDQSHGDVPDGHEMEGLDALGSTCFVVWDTPEVCMEVVEHSERWLQESEYRDSFRTWRISTEDPKAMRAGVRALKAFIDLHSCLGRFMSFFKEDSK
;
A
#
# COMPACT_ATOMS: atom_id res chain seq x y z
N MET A 1 8.72 -52.40 45.75
CA MET A 1 7.91 -53.62 45.94
C MET A 1 6.47 -53.16 46.12
N PHE A 2 5.65 -53.05 45.07
CA PHE A 2 4.90 -54.06 44.30
C PHE A 2 3.67 -54.68 45.03
N ASN A 3 2.49 -54.18 44.63
CA ASN A 3 1.17 -54.82 44.35
C ASN A 3 0.37 -55.52 45.48
N PRO A 4 -0.99 -55.63 45.37
CA PRO A 4 -1.82 -55.74 44.13
C PRO A 4 -3.16 -54.92 44.07
N PRO A 5 -3.90 -54.98 42.94
CA PRO A 5 -5.27 -54.43 42.82
C PRO A 5 -6.34 -55.46 43.21
N PRO A 6 -7.61 -55.04 43.29
CA PRO A 6 -8.64 -55.86 42.66
C PRO A 6 -9.60 -55.05 41.77
N ALA A 7 -9.90 -55.69 40.64
CA ALA A 7 -10.99 -55.41 39.74
C ALA A 7 -12.36 -55.64 40.40
N GLY A 8 -13.40 -55.05 39.84
CA GLY A 8 -14.78 -55.46 40.12
C GLY A 8 -15.77 -54.38 39.74
N GLY A 9 -16.27 -54.45 38.51
CA GLY A 9 -17.37 -53.61 38.07
C GLY A 9 -18.65 -53.92 38.84
N GLU A 10 -19.40 -52.87 39.16
CA GLU A 10 -20.86 -52.98 39.22
C GLU A 10 -21.43 -52.31 37.98
N LEU A 11 -21.79 -53.18 37.03
CA LEU A 11 -22.85 -52.95 36.09
C LEU A 11 -24.10 -52.51 36.86
N SER A 12 -24.39 -51.20 36.90
CA SER A 12 -25.77 -50.77 37.01
C SER A 12 -26.39 -50.88 35.63
N SER A 13 -26.79 -52.12 35.33
CA SER A 13 -27.61 -52.47 34.21
C SER A 13 -28.95 -51.73 34.26
N LYS A 14 -29.26 -51.07 33.15
CA LYS A 14 -30.61 -50.90 32.59
C LYS A 14 -31.58 -50.00 33.36
N LEU A 15 -31.65 -48.78 32.89
CA LEU A 15 -32.89 -48.27 32.28
C LEU A 15 -32.54 -47.22 31.20
N GLU A 16 -31.79 -47.66 30.19
CA GLU A 16 -31.78 -46.94 28.92
C GLU A 16 -33.15 -47.14 28.28
N SER A 17 -34.03 -46.17 28.48
CA SER A 17 -35.16 -45.99 27.58
C SER A 17 -34.59 -45.51 26.24
N PRO A 18 -34.81 -46.23 25.13
CA PRO A 18 -34.32 -45.80 23.82
C PRO A 18 -35.01 -44.54 23.29
N ALA A 19 -35.98 -43.97 24.03
CA ALA A 19 -36.74 -42.79 23.63
C ALA A 19 -35.99 -41.44 23.83
N SER A 20 -34.81 -41.43 24.46
CA SER A 20 -34.11 -40.17 24.81
C SER A 20 -32.92 -39.80 23.90
N ALA A 21 -32.58 -40.65 22.92
CA ALA A 21 -31.44 -40.40 22.03
C ALA A 21 -31.73 -39.36 20.93
N GLU A 22 -33.00 -39.06 20.62
CA GLU A 22 -33.36 -38.10 19.56
C GLU A 22 -33.32 -36.63 19.98
N PHE A 23 -33.30 -36.32 21.29
CA PHE A 23 -33.40 -34.95 21.79
C PHE A 23 -32.18 -34.46 22.59
N GLY A 24 -31.08 -35.22 22.59
CA GLY A 24 -29.80 -34.73 23.11
C GLY A 24 -29.85 -34.26 24.56
N VAL A 25 -30.55 -34.94 25.46
CA VAL A 25 -30.57 -34.58 26.90
C VAL A 25 -29.73 -35.58 27.68
N GLN A 26 -28.68 -35.11 28.34
CA GLN A 26 -27.87 -35.93 29.25
C GLN A 26 -28.46 -35.83 30.66
N GLN A 27 -28.97 -36.94 31.22
CA GLN A 27 -29.37 -36.98 32.62
C GLN A 27 -28.12 -37.12 33.51
N VAL A 28 -27.91 -36.14 34.39
CA VAL A 28 -26.95 -36.23 35.48
C VAL A 28 -27.69 -36.68 36.73
N GLY A 29 -27.51 -37.94 37.13
CA GLY A 29 -28.06 -38.46 38.37
C GLY A 29 -27.30 -37.90 39.57
N LEU A 30 -27.94 -37.04 40.37
CA LEU A 30 -27.44 -36.72 41.70
C LEU A 30 -27.82 -37.86 42.65
N SER A 31 -26.86 -38.27 43.47
CA SER A 31 -27.00 -39.33 44.46
C SER A 31 -28.24 -39.14 45.34
N GLN A 32 -28.89 -40.26 45.64
CA GLN A 32 -30.14 -40.44 46.38
C GLN A 32 -30.39 -39.42 47.50
N ALA A 33 -31.29 -38.46 47.24
CA ALA A 33 -32.14 -37.81 48.24
C ALA A 33 -33.50 -37.49 47.60
N PRO A 34 -34.63 -37.71 48.27
CA PRO A 34 -35.93 -37.71 47.63
C PRO A 34 -36.44 -36.27 47.44
N PHE A 35 -36.69 -35.94 46.17
CA PHE A 35 -37.44 -34.78 45.68
C PHE A 35 -36.86 -33.38 45.98
N LEU A 36 -36.29 -32.75 44.95
CA LEU A 36 -36.70 -31.42 44.44
C LEU A 36 -35.85 -31.04 43.21
N GLY A 37 -36.44 -31.11 42.02
CA GLY A 37 -35.96 -30.45 40.79
C GLY A 37 -34.78 -31.12 40.08
N ALA A 38 -35.05 -31.79 38.95
CA ALA A 38 -34.02 -32.08 37.96
C ALA A 38 -33.71 -30.79 37.20
N TRP A 39 -32.49 -30.28 37.33
CA TRP A 39 -32.02 -29.15 36.52
C TRP A 39 -31.50 -29.72 35.20
N CYS A 40 -32.24 -29.49 34.12
CA CYS A 40 -31.77 -29.80 32.78
C CYS A 40 -30.91 -28.63 32.31
N LEU A 41 -29.59 -28.77 32.32
CA LEU A 41 -28.75 -27.89 31.49
C LEU A 41 -29.04 -28.25 30.03
N PRO A 42 -29.32 -27.27 29.15
CA PRO A 42 -29.39 -27.55 27.72
C PRO A 42 -28.05 -28.16 27.30
N SER A 43 -28.10 -29.27 26.57
CA SER A 43 -26.88 -29.84 26.01
C SER A 43 -26.24 -28.81 25.10
N LEU A 44 -24.94 -28.58 25.29
CA LEU A 44 -24.17 -27.89 24.28
C LEU A 44 -24.26 -28.73 23.02
N SER A 45 -24.69 -28.10 21.92
CA SER A 45 -24.76 -28.76 20.62
C SER A 45 -23.45 -29.52 20.37
N PRO A 46 -23.48 -30.74 19.81
CA PRO A 46 -22.26 -31.47 19.44
C PRO A 46 -21.40 -30.71 18.41
N LEU A 47 -21.95 -29.65 17.80
CA LEU A 47 -21.23 -28.71 16.94
C LEU A 47 -20.40 -27.67 17.72
N VAL A 48 -20.57 -27.58 19.04
CA VAL A 48 -19.78 -26.69 19.90
C VAL A 48 -18.51 -27.44 20.31
N PRO A 49 -17.32 -27.05 19.81
CA PRO A 49 -16.09 -27.76 20.10
C PRO A 49 -15.75 -27.69 21.61
N LEU A 50 -15.68 -28.87 22.24
CA LEU A 50 -15.37 -29.04 23.66
C LEU A 50 -13.89 -28.80 24.02
N ARG A 51 -13.02 -28.63 23.01
CA ARG A 51 -11.60 -28.29 23.15
C ARG A 51 -11.25 -27.13 22.24
N VAL A 52 -10.89 -26.00 22.84
CA VAL A 52 -10.28 -24.86 22.14
C VAL A 52 -8.82 -25.21 21.90
N GLN A 53 -8.40 -25.35 20.65
CA GLN A 53 -6.97 -25.49 20.32
C GLN A 53 -6.30 -24.11 20.44
N ASP A 54 -5.35 -23.96 21.36
CA ASP A 54 -4.78 -22.66 21.75
C ASP A 54 -4.04 -21.90 20.63
N GLY A 55 -3.49 -22.59 19.62
CA GLY A 55 -2.75 -21.96 18.52
C GLY A 55 -3.64 -21.28 17.47
N ALA A 56 -4.56 -22.05 16.87
CA ALA A 56 -5.53 -21.53 15.90
C ALA A 56 -6.53 -20.55 16.56
N SER A 57 -6.83 -20.75 17.85
CA SER A 57 -7.67 -19.83 18.63
C SER A 57 -7.05 -18.44 18.76
N LYS A 58 -5.73 -18.33 18.95
CA LYS A 58 -5.04 -17.04 19.09
C LYS A 58 -5.01 -16.25 17.78
N ALA A 59 -4.64 -16.87 16.66
CA ALA A 59 -4.66 -16.21 15.35
C ALA A 59 -6.08 -15.73 14.97
N ASN A 60 -7.10 -16.56 15.22
CA ASN A 60 -8.51 -16.17 15.01
C ASN A 60 -8.95 -15.04 15.96
N SER A 61 -8.48 -15.03 17.21
CA SER A 61 -8.72 -13.91 18.13
C SER A 61 -8.07 -12.62 17.64
N SER A 62 -6.85 -12.70 17.11
CA SER A 62 -6.13 -11.59 16.49
C SER A 62 -6.89 -11.02 15.30
N LEU A 63 -7.37 -11.87 14.39
CA LEU A 63 -8.22 -11.46 13.26
C LEU A 63 -9.50 -10.79 13.71
N ALA A 64 -10.19 -11.36 14.69
CA ALA A 64 -11.43 -10.79 15.22
C ALA A 64 -11.19 -9.39 15.81
N LYS A 65 -10.11 -9.21 16.60
CA LYS A 65 -9.72 -7.90 17.13
C LYS A 65 -9.44 -6.90 16.02
N PHE A 66 -8.76 -7.33 14.96
CA PHE A 66 -8.43 -6.48 13.81
C PHE A 66 -9.69 -6.07 13.03
N ILE A 67 -10.58 -7.00 12.71
CA ILE A 67 -11.87 -6.73 12.03
C ILE A 67 -12.70 -5.73 12.84
N LEU A 68 -12.80 -5.93 14.16
CA LEU A 68 -13.54 -5.04 15.05
C LEU A 68 -12.89 -3.65 15.14
N ALA A 69 -11.56 -3.58 15.20
CA ALA A 69 -10.83 -2.32 15.16
C ALA A 69 -11.06 -1.59 13.82
N ALA A 70 -10.99 -2.30 12.70
CA ALA A 70 -11.29 -1.78 11.36
C ALA A 70 -12.71 -1.20 11.28
N ASN A 71 -13.70 -1.95 11.78
CA ASN A 71 -15.08 -1.48 11.85
C ASN A 71 -15.24 -0.24 12.72
N SER A 72 -14.59 -0.20 13.88
CA SER A 72 -14.59 0.99 14.75
C SER A 72 -13.93 2.22 14.10
N ALA A 73 -13.02 2.00 13.15
CA ALA A 73 -12.37 3.04 12.35
C ALA A 73 -13.17 3.43 11.10
N GLY A 74 -14.34 2.82 10.86
CA GLY A 74 -15.22 3.12 9.74
C GLY A 74 -15.04 2.24 8.50
N VAL A 75 -14.32 1.11 8.61
CA VAL A 75 -14.21 0.10 7.55
C VAL A 75 -15.32 -0.95 7.76
N PRO A 76 -16.43 -0.91 7.01
CA PRO A 76 -17.62 -1.71 7.32
C PRO A 76 -17.36 -3.21 7.15
N VAL A 77 -17.80 -4.01 8.12
CA VAL A 77 -17.78 -5.48 7.99
C VAL A 77 -18.78 -5.91 6.92
N VAL A 78 -18.38 -6.84 6.05
CA VAL A 78 -19.28 -7.40 5.03
C VAL A 78 -20.35 -8.24 5.72
N GLY A 79 -21.63 -7.99 5.41
CA GLY A 79 -22.78 -8.62 6.09
C GLY A 79 -23.18 -10.01 5.58
N GLU A 80 -22.38 -10.63 4.71
CA GLU A 80 -22.70 -11.94 4.12
C GLU A 80 -22.23 -13.11 5.01
N ASN A 81 -22.57 -14.35 4.61
CA ASN A 81 -22.33 -15.56 5.40
C ASN A 81 -20.84 -15.71 5.82
N PHE A 82 -20.57 -15.52 7.11
CA PHE A 82 -19.26 -15.69 7.72
C PHE A 82 -18.90 -17.17 7.84
N THR A 83 -18.02 -17.66 6.97
CA THR A 83 -17.48 -19.03 7.05
C THR A 83 -16.05 -19.07 7.59
N ASP A 84 -15.26 -18.03 7.32
CA ASP A 84 -13.86 -17.91 7.72
C ASP A 84 -13.49 -16.44 8.02
N LEU A 85 -12.80 -16.19 9.14
CA LEU A 85 -12.32 -14.86 9.54
C LEU A 85 -11.28 -14.31 8.57
N GLN A 86 -10.43 -15.16 7.99
CA GLN A 86 -9.41 -14.77 7.02
C GLN A 86 -10.04 -14.37 5.68
N VAL A 87 -11.11 -15.05 5.26
CA VAL A 87 -11.89 -14.62 4.09
C VAL A 87 -12.63 -13.32 4.39
N THR A 88 -13.20 -13.19 5.60
CA THR A 88 -13.98 -12.01 6.01
C THR A 88 -13.13 -10.74 6.03
N ILE A 89 -11.92 -10.79 6.60
CA ILE A 89 -11.01 -9.64 6.64
C ILE A 89 -10.60 -9.23 5.22
N THR A 90 -10.23 -10.19 4.37
CA THR A 90 -9.89 -9.92 2.96
C THR A 90 -11.06 -9.29 2.22
N GLN A 91 -12.28 -9.81 2.40
CA GLN A 91 -13.49 -9.23 1.81
C GLN A 91 -13.80 -7.83 2.35
N GLN A 92 -13.67 -7.60 3.66
CA GLN A 92 -13.87 -6.30 4.31
C GLN A 92 -12.97 -5.23 3.68
N TRP A 93 -11.67 -5.48 3.62
CA TRP A 93 -10.71 -4.52 3.08
C TRP A 93 -10.77 -4.40 1.56
N SER A 94 -11.00 -5.50 0.83
CA SER A 94 -11.21 -5.44 -0.62
C SER A 94 -12.48 -4.67 -0.99
N THR A 95 -13.55 -4.83 -0.20
CA THR A 95 -14.80 -4.08 -0.41
C THR A 95 -14.60 -2.62 -0.06
N TYR A 96 -13.89 -2.31 1.02
CA TYR A 96 -13.55 -0.94 1.39
C TYR A 96 -12.69 -0.27 0.31
N LEU A 97 -11.68 -0.96 -0.20
CA LEU A 97 -10.85 -0.49 -1.30
C LEU A 97 -11.71 -0.22 -2.55
N ARG A 98 -12.59 -1.14 -2.94
CA ARG A 98 -13.50 -0.94 -4.09
C ARG A 98 -14.53 0.17 -3.88
N ALA A 99 -15.04 0.34 -2.67
CA ALA A 99 -16.05 1.35 -2.35
C ALA A 99 -15.47 2.78 -2.33
N ASN A 100 -14.18 2.91 -1.98
CA ASN A 100 -13.50 4.20 -1.96
C ASN A 100 -12.63 4.44 -3.21
N GLY A 101 -12.28 3.38 -3.94
CA GLY A 101 -11.47 3.43 -5.15
C GLY A 101 -12.18 4.09 -6.34
N ASP A 102 -11.41 4.37 -7.37
CA ASP A 102 -11.94 4.73 -8.68
C ASP A 102 -12.59 3.48 -9.31
N SER A 103 -13.72 3.65 -10.02
CA SER A 103 -14.47 2.53 -10.61
C SER A 103 -13.63 1.68 -11.56
N ASP A 104 -12.57 2.29 -12.10
CA ASP A 104 -11.73 1.72 -13.15
C ASP A 104 -10.41 1.13 -12.63
N ASN A 105 -10.23 1.04 -11.31
CA ASN A 105 -9.01 0.54 -10.65
C ASN A 105 -7.71 1.09 -11.28
N VAL A 106 -7.66 2.42 -11.40
CA VAL A 106 -6.64 3.11 -12.21
C VAL A 106 -5.23 2.96 -11.65
N LEU A 107 -5.08 2.74 -10.34
CA LEU A 107 -3.82 2.40 -9.69
C LEU A 107 -3.94 0.99 -9.11
N PRO A 108 -3.58 -0.06 -9.85
CA PRO A 108 -3.74 -1.43 -9.37
C PRO A 108 -2.75 -1.73 -8.23
N MET A 109 -3.23 -2.43 -7.20
CA MET A 109 -2.43 -2.92 -6.09
C MET A 109 -3.09 -4.14 -5.45
N GLN A 110 -2.30 -5.02 -4.86
CA GLN A 110 -2.79 -6.15 -4.09
C GLN A 110 -2.56 -5.91 -2.60
N LEU A 111 -3.57 -6.27 -1.80
CA LEU A 111 -3.51 -6.20 -0.34
C LEU A 111 -3.59 -7.61 0.22
N SER A 112 -2.51 -8.07 0.85
CA SER A 112 -2.49 -9.30 1.63
C SER A 112 -2.57 -8.97 3.12
N ILE A 113 -3.35 -9.74 3.86
CA ILE A 113 -3.44 -9.62 5.31
C ILE A 113 -3.30 -11.02 5.87
N GLU A 114 -2.34 -11.26 6.75
CA GLU A 114 -2.12 -12.54 7.40
C GLU A 114 -2.07 -12.33 8.91
N ALA A 115 -2.75 -13.20 9.67
CA ALA A 115 -2.71 -13.13 11.12
C ALA A 115 -1.86 -14.23 11.72
N HIS A 116 -0.94 -13.80 12.56
CA HIS A 116 -0.20 -14.64 13.48
C HIS A 116 -0.74 -14.45 14.91
N PRO A 117 -0.38 -15.32 15.86
CA PRO A 117 -0.79 -15.17 17.24
C PRO A 117 -0.44 -13.80 17.85
N GLU A 118 0.72 -13.25 17.51
CA GLU A 118 1.30 -12.05 18.14
C GLU A 118 1.21 -10.77 17.27
N LEU A 119 0.98 -10.94 15.97
CA LEU A 119 0.89 -9.81 15.03
C LEU A 119 -0.07 -10.10 13.87
N VAL A 120 -0.65 -9.05 13.31
CA VAL A 120 -1.28 -9.05 11.99
C VAL A 120 -0.29 -8.43 11.01
N HIS A 121 0.09 -9.20 10.01
CA HIS A 121 0.93 -8.80 8.91
C HIS A 121 0.05 -8.28 7.77
N VAL A 122 0.33 -7.09 7.27
CA VAL A 122 -0.34 -6.52 6.11
C VAL A 122 0.72 -6.18 5.09
N GLU A 123 0.56 -6.66 3.88
CA GLU A 123 1.46 -6.37 2.77
C GLU A 123 0.68 -5.75 1.62
N VAL A 124 1.29 -4.74 0.99
CA VAL A 124 0.79 -4.19 -0.26
C VAL A 124 1.85 -4.38 -1.32
N THR A 125 1.45 -5.06 -2.37
CA THR A 125 2.32 -5.49 -3.47
C THR A 125 1.82 -4.90 -4.79
N PRO A 126 2.72 -4.69 -5.75
CA PRO A 126 2.35 -4.27 -7.10
C PRO A 126 1.55 -5.36 -7.82
N GLU A 127 0.69 -4.97 -8.75
CA GLU A 127 0.12 -5.90 -9.73
C GLU A 127 1.06 -6.10 -10.93
N SER A 128 0.86 -7.17 -11.69
CA SER A 128 1.69 -7.50 -12.85
C SER A 128 1.59 -6.51 -14.00
N VAL A 129 0.52 -5.71 -14.05
CA VAL A 129 0.30 -4.69 -15.08
C VAL A 129 0.34 -3.32 -14.43
N ILE A 130 1.43 -2.59 -14.67
CA ILE A 130 1.65 -1.26 -14.11
C ILE A 130 1.22 -0.20 -15.14
N PRO A 131 0.22 0.66 -14.85
CA PRO A 131 -0.27 1.69 -15.75
C PRO A 131 0.74 2.82 -15.96
N LEU A 132 0.70 3.43 -17.15
CA LEU A 132 1.47 4.61 -17.53
C LEU A 132 0.57 5.85 -17.58
N PHE A 133 0.99 6.94 -16.92
CA PHE A 133 0.30 8.23 -16.93
C PHE A 133 1.16 9.30 -17.61
N ARG A 134 0.55 10.03 -18.55
CA ARG A 134 1.18 11.13 -19.29
C ARG A 134 0.68 12.46 -18.76
N LEU A 135 1.57 13.25 -18.18
CA LEU A 135 1.19 14.48 -17.50
C LEU A 135 0.93 15.64 -18.47
N LYS A 136 1.70 15.74 -19.56
CA LYS A 136 1.73 16.90 -20.46
C LYS A 136 0.35 17.32 -20.97
N PRO A 137 -0.50 16.43 -21.55
CA PRO A 137 -1.76 16.88 -22.14
C PRO A 137 -2.67 17.59 -21.14
N MET A 138 -2.81 17.03 -19.94
CA MET A 138 -3.66 17.60 -18.89
C MET A 138 -2.99 18.80 -18.21
N VAL A 139 -1.68 18.75 -17.94
CA VAL A 139 -0.95 19.88 -17.34
C VAL A 139 -0.98 21.11 -18.26
N GLU A 140 -0.74 20.95 -19.56
CA GLU A 140 -0.82 22.05 -20.53
C GLU A 140 -2.25 22.59 -20.65
N LYS A 141 -3.26 21.73 -20.70
CA LYS A 141 -4.68 22.12 -20.70
C LYS A 141 -5.06 22.95 -19.46
N LEU A 142 -4.67 22.49 -18.27
CA LEU A 142 -4.91 23.23 -17.02
C LEU A 142 -4.20 24.58 -17.01
N ASN A 143 -2.95 24.64 -17.48
CA ASN A 143 -2.19 25.90 -17.57
C ASN A 143 -2.75 26.86 -18.63
N ALA A 144 -3.29 26.36 -19.74
CA ALA A 144 -3.98 27.16 -20.75
C ALA A 144 -5.28 27.76 -20.20
N TYR A 145 -5.99 27.02 -19.34
CA TYR A 145 -7.17 27.54 -18.64
C TYR A 145 -6.81 28.62 -17.63
N ARG A 146 -5.83 28.37 -16.77
CA ARG A 146 -5.31 29.37 -15.84
C ARG A 146 -3.84 29.11 -15.50
N ALA A 147 -3.00 30.10 -15.78
CA ALA A 147 -1.55 29.99 -15.59
C ALA A 147 -1.17 29.54 -14.17
N GLY A 148 -0.38 28.47 -14.07
CA GLY A 148 0.08 27.89 -12.81
C GLY A 148 -0.79 26.76 -12.25
N LEU A 149 -1.96 26.49 -12.84
CA LEU A 149 -2.86 25.43 -12.39
C LEU A 149 -2.33 24.04 -12.76
N GLY A 150 -1.82 23.88 -13.98
CA GLY A 150 -1.20 22.64 -14.40
C GLY A 150 0.06 22.34 -13.59
N TRP A 151 0.85 23.37 -13.28
CA TRP A 151 2.01 23.20 -12.40
C TRP A 151 1.60 22.80 -10.99
N TRP A 152 0.53 23.39 -10.44
CA TRP A 152 -0.02 22.94 -9.17
C TRP A 152 -0.37 21.44 -9.20
N ALA A 153 -1.03 20.97 -10.25
CA ALA A 153 -1.35 19.55 -10.43
C ALA A 153 -0.09 18.67 -10.46
N TRP A 154 0.93 19.03 -11.27
CA TRP A 154 2.21 18.32 -11.32
C TRP A 154 2.84 18.18 -9.93
N PHE A 155 2.88 19.27 -9.15
CA PHE A 155 3.45 19.23 -7.81
C PHE A 155 2.68 18.34 -6.84
N LEU A 156 1.37 18.16 -7.02
CA LEU A 156 0.62 17.22 -6.17
C LEU A 156 1.01 15.77 -6.44
N ILE A 157 1.25 15.44 -7.71
CA ILE A 157 1.71 14.10 -8.12
C ILE A 157 3.12 13.87 -7.56
N GLU A 158 4.02 14.84 -7.72
CA GLU A 158 5.37 14.75 -7.21
C GLU A 158 5.40 14.66 -5.67
N ASP A 159 4.63 15.50 -4.99
CA ASP A 159 4.51 15.47 -3.52
C ASP A 159 3.94 14.12 -3.04
N ALA A 160 3.03 13.49 -3.81
CA ALA A 160 2.49 12.16 -3.51
C ALA A 160 3.53 11.04 -3.73
N GLY A 161 4.44 11.18 -4.69
CA GLY A 161 5.50 10.21 -4.99
C GLY A 161 6.49 9.99 -3.86
N PHE A 162 6.64 10.95 -2.94
CA PHE A 162 7.48 10.76 -1.74
C PHE A 162 6.88 9.77 -0.73
N CYS A 163 5.58 9.54 -0.79
CA CYS A 163 4.88 8.72 0.21
C CYS A 163 4.12 7.53 -0.38
N TYR A 164 4.11 7.41 -1.70
CA TYR A 164 3.33 6.44 -2.43
C TYR A 164 4.19 5.83 -3.55
N PRO A 165 4.17 4.50 -3.74
CA PRO A 165 5.04 3.81 -4.70
C PRO A 165 4.68 4.17 -6.14
N MET A 166 5.46 5.07 -6.73
CA MET A 166 5.33 5.51 -8.12
C MET A 166 6.72 5.62 -8.73
N TYR A 167 6.87 5.26 -10.00
CA TYR A 167 8.07 5.63 -10.76
C TYR A 167 7.95 7.10 -11.20
N SER A 168 8.12 8.00 -10.22
CA SER A 168 8.05 9.46 -10.39
C SER A 168 9.30 10.04 -11.04
N PHE A 169 9.28 11.34 -11.33
CA PHE A 169 10.44 12.06 -11.87
C PHE A 169 11.63 12.01 -10.90
N SER A 170 11.40 12.28 -9.62
CA SER A 170 12.43 12.15 -8.58
C SER A 170 12.96 10.71 -8.47
N PHE A 171 12.09 9.70 -8.52
CA PHE A 171 12.52 8.30 -8.51
C PHE A 171 13.46 8.01 -9.67
N GLN A 172 13.05 8.32 -10.90
CA GLN A 172 13.83 8.02 -12.10
C GLN A 172 15.21 8.70 -12.05
N ARG A 173 15.25 9.97 -11.63
CA ARG A 173 16.52 10.70 -11.46
C ARG A 173 17.45 10.01 -10.46
N HIS A 174 16.87 9.55 -9.36
CA HIS A 174 17.59 8.92 -8.27
C HIS A 174 18.09 7.52 -8.66
N ALA A 175 17.25 6.71 -9.30
CA ALA A 175 17.62 5.39 -9.81
C ALA A 175 18.79 5.48 -10.81
N ALA A 176 18.78 6.46 -11.72
CA ALA A 176 19.91 6.69 -12.63
C ALA A 176 21.20 7.12 -11.92
N TYR A 177 21.10 7.89 -10.83
CA TYR A 177 22.24 8.24 -9.98
C TYR A 177 22.81 7.00 -9.30
N PHE A 178 21.96 6.15 -8.71
CA PHE A 178 22.38 4.91 -8.03
C PHE A 178 22.94 3.85 -8.98
N ALA A 179 22.44 3.81 -10.22
CA ALA A 179 23.03 3.00 -11.29
C ALA A 179 24.45 3.43 -11.66
N GLY A 180 24.96 4.53 -11.09
CA GLY A 180 26.28 5.06 -11.38
C GLY A 180 26.41 5.64 -12.79
N TRP A 181 25.29 5.95 -13.45
CA TRP A 181 25.32 6.54 -14.79
C TRP A 181 25.89 7.95 -14.76
N PHE A 182 25.64 8.70 -13.70
CA PHE A 182 26.23 10.02 -13.49
C PHE A 182 26.06 10.55 -12.05
N ASP A 183 27.01 11.36 -11.62
CA ASP A 183 26.92 12.25 -10.45
C ASP A 183 26.93 13.70 -10.94
N GLY A 184 25.86 14.45 -10.68
CA GLY A 184 25.70 15.84 -11.13
C GLY A 184 24.47 16.13 -11.99
N ASP A 185 24.16 17.42 -12.15
CA ASP A 185 22.88 17.89 -12.71
C ASP A 185 22.96 18.29 -14.20
N SER A 186 24.05 18.00 -14.88
CA SER A 186 24.32 18.43 -16.27
C SER A 186 25.23 17.42 -16.97
N ASP A 187 25.19 17.37 -18.30
CA ASP A 187 26.03 16.44 -19.08
C ASP A 187 27.53 16.69 -18.85
N GLU A 188 27.96 17.93 -18.64
CA GLU A 188 29.34 18.23 -18.24
C GLU A 188 29.70 17.62 -16.89
N GLY A 189 28.80 17.73 -15.90
CA GLY A 189 29.00 17.10 -14.58
C GLY A 189 29.05 15.58 -14.65
N ALA A 190 28.15 14.98 -15.44
CA ALA A 190 28.17 13.54 -15.73
C ALA A 190 29.49 13.11 -16.39
N ALA A 191 29.97 13.89 -17.36
CA ALA A 191 31.24 13.64 -18.01
C ALA A 191 32.43 13.80 -17.05
N GLU A 192 32.43 14.77 -16.16
CA GLU A 192 33.44 14.92 -15.10
C GLU A 192 33.48 13.70 -14.19
N PHE A 193 32.31 13.24 -13.71
CA PHE A 193 32.21 12.02 -12.90
C PHE A 193 32.80 10.80 -13.60
N ILE A 194 32.49 10.60 -14.89
CA ILE A 194 33.03 9.48 -15.67
C ILE A 194 34.55 9.60 -15.83
N ARG A 195 35.07 10.80 -16.14
CA ARG A 195 36.53 11.01 -16.29
C ARG A 195 37.28 10.71 -15.00
N GLU A 196 36.73 11.12 -13.87
CA GLU A 196 37.33 10.89 -12.54
C GLU A 196 37.29 9.42 -12.12
N ASN A 197 36.16 8.74 -12.32
CA ASN A 197 35.96 7.37 -11.81
C ASN A 197 36.43 6.27 -12.76
N GLN A 198 36.42 6.51 -14.07
CA GLN A 198 36.81 5.53 -15.09
C GLN A 198 38.19 5.82 -15.69
N ALA A 199 38.87 6.90 -15.25
CA ALA A 199 40.19 7.33 -15.74
C ALA A 199 40.26 7.47 -17.29
N VAL A 200 39.15 7.85 -17.91
CA VAL A 200 39.02 8.11 -19.35
C VAL A 200 39.08 9.61 -19.64
N ASN A 201 39.51 9.97 -20.84
CA ASN A 201 39.47 11.35 -21.33
C ASN A 201 38.57 11.40 -22.57
N GLY A 202 37.90 12.53 -22.78
CA GLY A 202 37.02 12.72 -23.92
C GLY A 202 36.11 13.93 -23.74
N THR A 203 35.61 14.45 -24.85
CA THR A 203 34.51 15.40 -24.90
C THR A 203 33.20 14.74 -24.40
N VAL A 204 32.20 15.55 -24.05
CA VAL A 204 30.89 15.02 -23.63
C VAL A 204 30.29 14.08 -24.69
N ALA A 205 30.37 14.45 -25.96
CA ALA A 205 29.84 13.65 -27.07
C ALA A 205 30.57 12.29 -27.22
N GLU A 206 31.89 12.28 -27.13
CA GLU A 206 32.67 11.03 -27.18
C GLU A 206 32.33 10.10 -26.00
N LEU A 207 32.13 10.67 -24.81
CA LEU A 207 31.73 9.89 -23.63
C LEU A 207 30.30 9.38 -23.75
N GLN A 208 29.37 10.14 -24.34
CA GLN A 208 28.00 9.68 -24.63
C GLN A 208 27.98 8.51 -25.62
N GLU A 209 28.86 8.51 -26.61
CA GLU A 209 29.01 7.37 -27.54
C GLU A 209 29.65 6.15 -26.86
N GLN A 210 30.60 6.37 -25.94
CA GLN A 210 31.33 5.30 -25.27
C GLN A 210 30.55 4.65 -24.13
N PHE A 211 29.77 5.43 -23.37
CA PHE A 211 29.03 4.98 -22.20
C PHE A 211 27.53 4.98 -22.49
N SER A 212 27.00 3.78 -22.75
CA SER A 212 25.57 3.55 -22.94
C SER A 212 24.82 3.74 -21.62
N GLY A 213 23.99 4.77 -21.54
CA GLY A 213 23.16 5.07 -20.38
C GLY A 213 22.32 6.32 -20.59
N VAL A 214 21.44 6.63 -19.65
CA VAL A 214 20.66 7.88 -19.68
C VAL A 214 21.52 9.02 -19.12
N TRP A 215 21.60 10.13 -19.87
CA TRP A 215 22.31 11.34 -19.49
C TRP A 215 21.34 12.42 -18.97
N PRO A 216 21.81 13.41 -18.19
CA PRO A 216 20.98 14.53 -17.73
C PRO A 216 20.16 15.20 -18.85
N SER A 217 20.74 15.43 -20.03
CA SER A 217 20.03 15.99 -21.18
C SER A 217 18.89 15.10 -21.70
N HIS A 218 19.00 13.77 -21.58
CA HIS A 218 17.91 12.86 -21.94
C HIS A 218 16.69 13.05 -21.02
N PHE A 219 16.92 13.27 -19.71
CA PHE A 219 15.84 13.59 -18.77
C PHE A 219 15.17 14.92 -19.11
N ALA A 220 15.96 15.94 -19.45
CA ALA A 220 15.39 17.24 -19.79
C ALA A 220 14.61 17.21 -21.12
N ALA A 221 15.10 16.45 -22.11
CA ALA A 221 14.39 16.17 -23.34
C ALA A 221 13.06 15.42 -23.08
N ALA A 222 13.08 14.38 -22.23
CA ALA A 222 11.89 13.64 -21.82
C ALA A 222 10.86 14.52 -21.10
N ALA A 223 11.33 15.51 -20.32
CA ALA A 223 10.49 16.53 -19.70
C ALA A 223 10.04 17.66 -20.64
N GLY A 224 10.31 17.57 -21.95
CA GLY A 224 9.92 18.60 -22.93
C GLY A 224 10.57 19.97 -22.70
N GLY A 225 11.82 20.01 -22.20
CA GLY A 225 12.52 21.23 -21.83
C GLY A 225 12.20 21.73 -20.41
N HIS A 226 11.54 20.90 -19.60
CA HIS A 226 11.31 21.14 -18.17
C HIS A 226 12.31 20.36 -17.30
N GLY A 227 13.60 20.43 -17.59
CA GLY A 227 14.66 19.70 -16.86
C GLY A 227 14.61 19.86 -15.33
N TRP A 228 14.07 20.98 -14.83
CA TRP A 228 13.80 21.21 -13.40
C TRP A 228 12.90 20.16 -12.75
N MET A 229 12.07 19.43 -13.51
CA MET A 229 11.25 18.32 -13.01
C MET A 229 12.11 17.16 -12.49
N TYR A 230 13.29 16.96 -13.10
CA TYR A 230 14.29 15.95 -12.73
C TYR A 230 15.46 16.56 -11.94
N GLY A 231 15.41 17.86 -11.60
CA GLY A 231 16.52 18.57 -10.97
C GLY A 231 17.73 18.81 -11.90
N VAL A 232 17.60 18.58 -13.21
CA VAL A 232 18.66 18.78 -14.21
C VAL A 232 18.80 20.26 -14.53
N LYS A 233 20.01 20.80 -14.55
CA LYS A 233 20.37 22.18 -14.92
C LYS A 233 20.62 22.30 -16.42
N GLU A 234 19.73 22.98 -17.14
CA GLU A 234 19.91 23.41 -18.52
C GLU A 234 20.13 24.93 -18.58
N GLY A 235 21.36 25.37 -18.83
CA GLY A 235 21.68 26.78 -19.12
C GLY A 235 21.37 27.78 -17.99
N ALA A 236 21.45 29.07 -18.33
CA ALA A 236 21.50 30.18 -17.37
C ALA A 236 20.16 30.62 -16.75
N SER A 237 19.03 30.03 -17.13
CA SER A 237 17.71 30.47 -16.65
C SER A 237 16.71 29.33 -16.50
N GLN A 238 16.94 28.43 -15.55
CA GLN A 238 15.89 27.53 -15.10
C GLN A 238 15.07 28.17 -13.99
N HIS A 239 14.00 28.86 -14.37
CA HIS A 239 12.97 29.23 -13.40
C HIS A 239 11.91 28.13 -13.34
N ARG A 240 11.94 27.38 -12.23
CA ARG A 240 10.80 26.58 -11.79
C ARG A 240 9.54 27.44 -11.90
N PRO A 241 8.52 27.01 -12.66
CA PRO A 241 7.37 27.84 -12.94
C PRO A 241 6.59 28.09 -11.65
N ARG A 242 5.94 29.27 -11.58
CA ARG A 242 5.06 29.57 -10.45
C ARG A 242 3.85 28.63 -10.50
N ARG A 243 3.71 27.80 -9.46
CA ARG A 243 2.50 27.03 -9.20
C ARG A 243 1.45 27.87 -8.47
N MET A 244 0.18 27.52 -8.65
CA MET A 244 -0.88 28.03 -7.79
C MET A 244 -0.75 27.52 -6.36
N THR A 245 -1.21 28.34 -5.42
CA THR A 245 -1.43 27.98 -4.03
C THR A 245 -2.76 27.23 -3.87
N LEU A 246 -2.92 26.53 -2.74
CA LEU A 246 -4.18 25.86 -2.40
C LEU A 246 -5.38 26.83 -2.39
N LYS A 247 -5.16 28.09 -2.00
CA LYS A 247 -6.21 29.11 -1.98
C LYS A 247 -6.65 29.46 -3.40
N GLU A 248 -5.70 29.69 -4.29
CA GLU A 248 -5.97 29.99 -5.71
C GLU A 248 -6.67 28.81 -6.40
N ALA A 249 -6.27 27.55 -6.12
CA ALA A 249 -6.95 26.37 -6.65
C ALA A 249 -8.42 26.25 -6.16
N LYS A 250 -8.70 26.59 -4.89
CA LYS A 250 -10.09 26.65 -4.38
C LYS A 250 -10.91 27.76 -5.03
N GLU A 251 -10.28 28.88 -5.37
CA GLU A 251 -10.94 29.97 -6.10
C GLU A 251 -11.24 29.55 -7.54
N VAL A 252 -10.33 28.81 -8.19
CA VAL A 252 -10.59 28.17 -9.49
C VAL A 252 -11.81 27.27 -9.39
N LEU A 253 -11.86 26.33 -8.44
CA LEU A 253 -12.97 25.39 -8.33
C LEU A 253 -14.34 26.08 -8.24
N LYS A 254 -14.41 27.21 -7.52
CA LYS A 254 -15.65 27.99 -7.35
C LYS A 254 -16.07 28.77 -8.60
N ALA A 255 -15.10 29.22 -9.40
CA ALA A 255 -15.32 30.03 -10.59
C ALA A 255 -15.34 29.21 -11.89
N CYS A 256 -14.94 27.94 -11.84
CA CYS A 256 -14.78 27.10 -13.02
C CYS A 256 -16.13 26.70 -13.62
N SER A 257 -16.30 27.01 -14.90
CA SER A 257 -17.44 26.58 -15.70
C SER A 257 -17.17 25.34 -16.55
N ASP A 258 -15.89 24.97 -16.72
CA ASP A 258 -15.49 23.76 -17.44
C ASP A 258 -15.62 22.55 -16.50
N PRO A 259 -16.51 21.57 -16.80
CA PRO A 259 -16.77 20.44 -15.90
C PRO A 259 -15.56 19.52 -15.69
N GLU A 260 -14.72 19.36 -16.71
CA GLU A 260 -13.55 18.48 -16.65
C GLU A 260 -12.47 19.12 -15.77
N ILE A 261 -12.16 20.39 -16.01
CA ILE A 261 -11.21 21.14 -15.18
C ILE A 261 -11.71 21.23 -13.74
N GLN A 262 -13.01 21.46 -13.54
CA GLN A 262 -13.62 21.47 -12.22
C GLN A 262 -13.41 20.14 -11.50
N SER A 263 -13.58 19.01 -12.21
CA SER A 263 -13.42 17.66 -11.66
C SER A 263 -11.96 17.36 -11.29
N VAL A 264 -11.01 17.70 -12.16
CA VAL A 264 -9.57 17.55 -11.91
C VAL A 264 -9.14 18.36 -10.68
N VAL A 265 -9.59 19.62 -10.58
CA VAL A 265 -9.25 20.50 -9.46
C VAL A 265 -9.89 20.01 -8.16
N ALA A 266 -11.14 19.52 -8.20
CA ALA A 266 -11.80 18.92 -7.06
C ALA A 266 -11.03 17.68 -6.55
N ALA A 267 -10.65 16.77 -7.44
CA ALA A 267 -9.87 15.59 -7.12
C ALA A 267 -8.48 15.94 -6.55
N GLY A 268 -7.79 16.93 -7.12
CA GLY A 268 -6.51 17.40 -6.60
C GLY A 268 -6.63 18.04 -5.21
N LEU A 269 -7.73 18.73 -4.92
CA LEU A 269 -8.01 19.28 -3.58
C LEU A 269 -8.34 18.17 -2.56
N ASP A 270 -9.04 17.12 -2.96
CA ASP A 270 -9.26 15.92 -2.15
C ASP A 270 -7.94 15.24 -1.81
N LEU A 271 -7.07 15.04 -2.80
CA LEU A 271 -5.71 14.51 -2.62
C LEU A 271 -4.89 15.38 -1.65
N CYS A 272 -4.88 16.71 -1.82
CA CYS A 272 -4.23 17.62 -0.88
C CYS A 272 -4.69 17.41 0.57
N ASN A 273 -6.00 17.24 0.76
CA ASN A 273 -6.58 17.05 2.09
C ASN A 273 -6.20 15.70 2.67
N ALA A 274 -6.20 14.63 1.86
CA ALA A 274 -5.75 13.30 2.26
C ALA A 274 -4.27 13.33 2.66
N SER A 275 -3.37 13.81 1.80
CA SER A 275 -1.92 13.83 2.08
C SER A 275 -1.57 14.63 3.35
N ARG A 276 -2.24 15.76 3.60
CA ARG A 276 -2.02 16.57 4.82
C ARG A 276 -2.49 15.89 6.10
N ARG A 277 -3.61 15.15 6.03
CA ARG A 277 -4.15 14.41 7.18
C ARG A 277 -3.27 13.21 7.53
N HIS A 278 -2.49 12.73 6.57
CA HIS A 278 -1.86 11.42 6.67
C HIS A 278 -0.35 11.44 6.83
N ARG A 279 0.35 12.61 6.76
CA ARG A 279 1.81 12.79 7.00
C ARG A 279 2.58 11.46 6.94
N LEU A 280 2.62 10.88 5.75
CA LEU A 280 2.99 9.48 5.51
C LEU A 280 4.47 9.17 5.78
N GLY A 281 5.27 10.17 6.15
CA GLY A 281 6.69 10.05 6.50
C GLY A 281 6.97 9.66 7.94
N GLU A 282 5.95 9.38 8.76
CA GLU A 282 6.12 8.86 10.14
C GLU A 282 5.82 7.35 10.28
N TRP A 283 5.66 6.62 9.16
CA TRP A 283 5.09 5.27 9.17
C TRP A 283 6.03 4.10 8.90
N ASP A 284 7.35 4.30 8.99
CA ASP A 284 8.27 3.20 9.29
C ASP A 284 8.94 3.43 10.65
N GLN A 285 8.44 2.73 11.67
CA GLN A 285 9.19 2.45 12.91
C GLN A 285 8.80 1.07 13.45
N SER A 286 8.70 0.07 12.57
CA SER A 286 8.67 -1.32 13.01
C SER A 286 9.56 -2.20 12.13
N HIS A 287 10.80 -1.77 11.95
CA HIS A 287 11.90 -2.67 11.71
C HIS A 287 12.67 -2.80 13.02
N GLY A 288 12.65 -4.01 13.58
CA GLY A 288 13.74 -4.42 14.46
C GLY A 288 15.03 -4.35 13.66
N ASP A 289 16.04 -3.72 14.25
CA ASP A 289 17.45 -3.92 13.95
C ASP A 289 17.85 -4.02 12.46
N VAL A 290 17.60 -2.98 11.68
CA VAL A 290 18.53 -2.63 10.59
C VAL A 290 19.34 -1.44 11.07
N PRO A 291 20.56 -1.65 11.60
CA PRO A 291 21.46 -0.58 11.96
C PRO A 291 22.00 0.00 10.66
N ASP A 292 21.36 1.07 10.18
CA ASP A 292 21.97 2.24 9.54
C ASP A 292 20.96 2.91 8.63
N GLY A 293 20.76 4.21 8.88
CA GLY A 293 19.76 5.03 8.21
C GLY A 293 20.13 5.33 6.77
N HIS A 294 19.55 4.57 5.85
CA HIS A 294 19.43 4.98 4.46
C HIS A 294 18.10 5.72 4.29
N GLU A 295 18.19 7.01 3.96
CA GLU A 295 17.09 7.99 3.96
C GLU A 295 15.95 7.72 2.95
N MET A 296 15.91 6.56 2.27
CA MET A 296 14.83 6.16 1.36
C MET A 296 14.65 4.63 1.34
N GLU A 297 13.96 4.08 2.35
CA GLU A 297 13.53 2.66 2.47
C GLU A 297 12.65 2.14 1.31
N GLY A 298 12.42 2.93 0.26
CA GLY A 298 11.60 2.58 -0.91
C GLY A 298 12.37 2.08 -2.13
N LEU A 299 13.71 2.04 -2.09
CA LEU A 299 14.52 1.57 -3.22
C LEU A 299 14.74 0.06 -3.21
N ASP A 300 14.54 -0.61 -2.07
CA ASP A 300 14.75 -2.06 -1.97
C ASP A 300 13.51 -2.86 -2.39
N ALA A 301 12.43 -2.19 -2.82
CA ALA A 301 11.19 -2.83 -3.26
C ALA A 301 11.13 -2.93 -4.78
N LEU A 302 10.80 -4.12 -5.27
CA LEU A 302 10.54 -4.37 -6.68
C LEU A 302 9.11 -3.96 -7.04
N GLY A 303 8.95 -3.33 -8.19
CA GLY A 303 7.65 -2.90 -8.69
C GLY A 303 7.13 -1.59 -8.10
N SER A 304 6.03 -1.12 -8.68
CA SER A 304 5.36 0.13 -8.35
C SER A 304 3.89 0.06 -8.75
N THR A 305 3.09 1.04 -8.36
CA THR A 305 1.67 1.09 -8.76
C THR A 305 1.45 1.82 -10.08
N CYS A 306 2.41 2.65 -10.52
CA CYS A 306 2.33 3.33 -11.80
C CYS A 306 3.68 3.89 -12.29
N PHE A 307 3.73 4.13 -13.60
CA PHE A 307 4.72 4.98 -14.25
C PHE A 307 4.14 6.39 -14.45
N VAL A 308 4.92 7.42 -14.11
CA VAL A 308 4.54 8.81 -14.34
C VAL A 308 5.58 9.47 -15.24
N VAL A 309 5.14 9.94 -16.41
CA VAL A 309 6.01 10.55 -17.41
C VAL A 309 5.42 11.86 -17.91
N TRP A 310 6.26 12.73 -18.46
CA TRP A 310 5.77 13.97 -19.03
C TRP A 310 4.96 13.69 -20.30
N ASP A 311 5.57 13.01 -21.27
CA ASP A 311 4.94 12.67 -22.55
C ASP A 311 5.41 11.28 -22.99
N THR A 312 6.71 11.10 -23.20
CA THR A 312 7.28 9.86 -23.72
C THR A 312 7.90 8.99 -22.62
N PRO A 313 7.76 7.65 -22.68
CA PRO A 313 8.15 6.77 -21.58
C PRO A 313 9.58 6.22 -21.66
N GLU A 314 10.32 6.43 -22.74
CA GLU A 314 11.54 5.67 -23.04
C GLU A 314 12.61 5.82 -21.96
N VAL A 315 12.87 7.05 -21.51
CA VAL A 315 13.82 7.32 -20.42
C VAL A 315 13.38 6.66 -19.12
N CYS A 316 12.07 6.72 -18.82
CA CYS A 316 11.53 6.09 -17.62
C CYS A 316 11.69 4.56 -17.68
N MET A 317 11.37 3.94 -18.81
CA MET A 317 11.48 2.49 -18.98
C MET A 317 12.93 2.02 -18.86
N GLU A 318 13.87 2.68 -19.53
CA GLU A 318 15.30 2.34 -19.47
C GLU A 318 15.83 2.40 -18.03
N VAL A 319 15.50 3.47 -17.30
CA VAL A 319 15.91 3.66 -15.90
C VAL A 319 15.30 2.60 -15.00
N VAL A 320 13.98 2.36 -15.11
CA VAL A 320 13.29 1.39 -14.26
C VAL A 320 13.77 -0.02 -14.55
N GLU A 321 13.90 -0.43 -15.81
CA GLU A 321 14.40 -1.74 -16.18
C GLU A 321 15.80 -2.01 -15.62
N HIS A 322 16.68 -0.99 -15.66
CA HIS A 322 18.01 -1.11 -15.07
C HIS A 322 17.95 -1.21 -13.54
N SER A 323 17.16 -0.34 -12.90
CA SER A 323 16.99 -0.32 -11.45
C SER A 323 16.42 -1.64 -10.92
N GLU A 324 15.38 -2.18 -11.55
CA GLU A 324 14.76 -3.43 -11.12
C GLU A 324 15.66 -4.63 -11.37
N ARG A 325 16.41 -4.66 -12.47
CA ARG A 325 17.39 -5.72 -12.72
C ARG A 325 18.45 -5.75 -11.63
N TRP A 326 18.97 -4.58 -11.24
CA TRP A 326 19.93 -4.48 -10.15
C TRP A 326 19.37 -4.97 -8.82
N LEU A 327 18.09 -4.67 -8.53
CA LEU A 327 17.40 -5.18 -7.33
C LEU A 327 17.20 -6.70 -7.37
N GLN A 328 16.82 -7.26 -8.52
CA GLN A 328 16.67 -8.72 -8.70
C GLN A 328 17.99 -9.47 -8.47
N GLU A 329 19.13 -8.82 -8.74
CA GLU A 329 20.46 -9.37 -8.49
C GLU A 329 20.93 -9.19 -7.03
N SER A 330 20.15 -8.46 -6.22
CA SER A 330 20.45 -8.09 -4.83
C SER A 330 19.38 -8.66 -3.86
N GLU A 331 19.46 -8.33 -2.57
CA GLU A 331 18.34 -8.58 -1.65
C GLU A 331 17.24 -7.55 -1.91
N TYR A 332 16.06 -8.01 -2.36
CA TYR A 332 14.92 -7.15 -2.66
C TYR A 332 13.65 -7.60 -1.91
N ARG A 333 12.66 -6.71 -1.87
CA ARG A 333 11.32 -6.96 -1.34
C ARG A 333 10.29 -6.95 -2.46
N ASP A 334 9.37 -7.92 -2.43
CA ASP A 334 8.22 -7.98 -3.35
C ASP A 334 7.04 -7.07 -2.92
N SER A 335 7.18 -6.40 -1.78
CA SER A 335 6.18 -5.49 -1.23
C SER A 335 6.73 -4.08 -1.08
N PHE A 336 5.95 -3.10 -1.51
CA PHE A 336 6.32 -1.70 -1.36
C PHE A 336 5.89 -1.12 -0.01
N ARG A 337 4.96 -1.78 0.70
CA ARG A 337 4.51 -1.38 2.04
C ARG A 337 4.17 -2.62 2.86
N THR A 338 4.61 -2.61 4.12
CA THR A 338 4.32 -3.65 5.09
C THR A 338 3.94 -3.05 6.43
N TRP A 339 2.89 -3.55 7.07
CA TRP A 339 2.58 -3.26 8.47
C TRP A 339 2.65 -4.53 9.31
N ARG A 340 3.36 -4.47 10.44
CA ARG A 340 3.38 -5.52 11.47
C ARG A 340 2.66 -5.01 12.71
N ILE A 341 1.40 -5.37 12.84
CA ILE A 341 0.49 -4.78 13.83
C ILE A 341 0.36 -5.72 15.02
N SER A 342 0.92 -5.35 16.17
CA SER A 342 0.84 -6.16 17.40
C SER A 342 -0.62 -6.43 17.80
N THR A 343 -0.89 -7.69 18.14
CA THR A 343 -2.22 -8.17 18.59
C THR A 343 -2.39 -8.13 20.11
N GLU A 344 -1.29 -7.87 20.82
CA GLU A 344 -1.20 -7.77 22.27
C GLU A 344 -1.52 -6.37 22.78
N ASP A 345 -1.15 -5.32 22.02
CA ASP A 345 -1.46 -3.92 22.36
C ASP A 345 -2.66 -3.38 21.56
N PRO A 346 -3.81 -3.12 22.22
CA PRO A 346 -4.97 -2.51 21.58
C PRO A 346 -4.70 -1.11 21.00
N LYS A 347 -3.72 -0.37 21.52
CA LYS A 347 -3.34 0.95 20.96
C LYS A 347 -2.59 0.77 19.64
N ALA A 348 -1.58 -0.11 19.60
CA ALA A 348 -0.90 -0.49 18.36
C ALA A 348 -1.87 -1.01 17.31
N MET A 349 -2.81 -1.89 17.69
CA MET A 349 -3.86 -2.40 16.80
C MET A 349 -4.68 -1.26 16.17
N ARG A 350 -5.20 -0.33 16.98
CA ARG A 350 -5.96 0.83 16.48
C ARG A 350 -5.11 1.82 15.67
N ALA A 351 -3.82 1.94 15.96
CA ALA A 351 -2.91 2.78 15.20
C ALA A 351 -2.65 2.17 13.81
N GLY A 352 -2.30 0.88 13.76
CA GLY A 352 -2.05 0.15 12.52
C GLY A 352 -3.27 0.12 11.58
N VAL A 353 -4.46 -0.17 12.12
CA VAL A 353 -5.72 -0.10 11.35
C VAL A 353 -5.98 1.30 10.78
N ARG A 354 -5.75 2.36 11.57
CA ARG A 354 -5.94 3.73 11.09
C ARG A 354 -4.91 4.11 10.04
N ALA A 355 -3.68 3.63 10.16
CA ALA A 355 -2.64 3.84 9.17
C ALA A 355 -2.98 3.14 7.84
N LEU A 356 -3.40 1.86 7.88
CA LEU A 356 -3.84 1.14 6.69
C LEU A 356 -5.04 1.82 6.02
N LYS A 357 -6.06 2.21 6.81
CA LYS A 357 -7.22 2.94 6.29
C LYS A 357 -6.79 4.25 5.62
N ALA A 358 -5.92 5.02 6.27
CA ALA A 358 -5.41 6.27 5.72
C ALA A 358 -4.60 6.09 4.44
N PHE A 359 -3.80 5.03 4.35
CA PHE A 359 -3.11 4.64 3.12
C PHE A 359 -4.10 4.35 2.00
N ILE A 360 -5.16 3.57 2.27
CA ILE A 360 -6.22 3.28 1.28
C ILE A 360 -6.99 4.55 0.89
N ASP A 361 -7.30 5.44 1.84
CA ASP A 361 -7.98 6.71 1.56
C ASP A 361 -7.11 7.61 0.66
N LEU A 362 -5.80 7.66 0.90
CA LEU A 362 -4.85 8.36 0.03
C LEU A 362 -4.79 7.72 -1.36
N HIS A 363 -4.63 6.39 -1.42
CA HIS A 363 -4.62 5.61 -2.66
C HIS A 363 -5.85 5.93 -3.51
N SER A 364 -7.04 5.93 -2.89
CA SER A 364 -8.30 6.28 -3.53
C SER A 364 -8.35 7.71 -4.05
N CYS A 365 -7.84 8.69 -3.28
CA CYS A 365 -7.78 10.08 -3.74
C CYS A 365 -6.77 10.27 -4.88
N LEU A 366 -5.63 9.59 -4.81
CA LEU A 366 -4.60 9.63 -5.83
C LEU A 366 -5.11 8.95 -7.11
N GLY A 367 -5.73 7.78 -7.03
CA GLY A 367 -6.31 7.09 -8.18
C GLY A 367 -7.33 7.94 -8.94
N ARG A 368 -8.28 8.54 -8.21
CA ARG A 368 -9.27 9.47 -8.80
C ARG A 368 -8.64 10.72 -9.42
N PHE A 369 -7.48 11.15 -8.92
CA PHE A 369 -6.77 12.29 -9.50
C PHE A 369 -5.94 11.88 -10.72
N MET A 370 -5.29 10.72 -10.65
CA MET A 370 -4.46 10.17 -11.74
C MET A 370 -5.28 9.73 -12.94
N SER A 371 -6.56 9.38 -12.78
CA SER A 371 -7.44 8.99 -13.89
C SER A 371 -7.60 10.09 -14.96
N PHE A 372 -7.45 11.36 -14.61
CA PHE A 372 -7.43 12.47 -15.55
C PHE A 372 -6.14 12.58 -16.40
N PHE A 373 -5.11 11.80 -16.06
CA PHE A 373 -3.82 11.75 -16.75
C PHE A 373 -3.61 10.43 -17.49
N LYS A 374 -4.61 9.54 -17.44
CA LYS A 374 -4.62 8.28 -18.18
C LYS A 374 -4.92 8.59 -19.64
N GLU A 375 -4.22 7.95 -20.57
CA GLU A 375 -4.68 7.94 -21.95
C GLU A 375 -5.87 6.98 -22.10
N ASP A 376 -6.87 7.40 -22.86
CA ASP A 376 -7.81 6.45 -23.45
C ASP A 376 -7.01 5.52 -24.37
N SER A 377 -6.86 4.25 -23.97
CA SER A 377 -6.37 3.20 -24.86
C SER A 377 -7.28 3.14 -26.09
N LYS A 378 -6.92 3.83 -27.17
CA LYS A 378 -7.62 3.75 -28.46
C LYS A 378 -7.12 2.57 -29.28
#